data_AF-A0A7Y0MSS0-F1
#
_entry.id   AF-A0A7Y0MSS0-F1
#
_cell.length_a   1.000
_cell.length_b   1.000
_cell.length_c   1.000
_cell.angle_alpha   90.00
_cell.angle_beta   90.00
_cell.angle_gamma   90.00
#
_symmetry.space_group_name_H-M   'P 1'
#
loop_
_entity.id
_entity.type
_entity.pdbx_description
1 polymer ?
#
loop_
_entity_poly.entity_id
_entity_poly.type
_entity_poly.pdbx_seq_one_letter_code
_entity_poly.pdbx_strand_id
1 'polypeptide(L)'
;MMKSIINQLNNYTSNLTIEDICLLSNYDYEAFMQQYKKLVYITGMRQYWLITAKQQRNHSNIKQFKTYHKAQQHFYRQLTQEFHLITGINPSQSYSITELYDALVEKHSRFHIATTVYADNLLTAIQYARCNTQLWQRFKQELAAVGIAFKDVSQLLTALHYADETDYQEATDRMAKGFRDFYQYQVDRDFETLVMEAMSFGQIFQHCTPCFKIYNLRITFPEIYVIKACLSQAIARQND
;
A
#
# COMPACT_ATOMS: atom_id res chain seq x y z
N MET A 1 16.63 17.17 -4.39
CA MET A 1 15.29 17.65 -4.01
C MET A 1 14.22 17.11 -4.96
N MET A 2 14.25 17.42 -6.27
CA MET A 2 13.28 16.87 -7.24
C MET A 2 13.35 15.33 -7.39
N LYS A 3 14.56 14.74 -7.44
CA LYS A 3 14.75 13.28 -7.38
C LYS A 3 14.25 12.61 -6.09
N SER A 4 14.25 13.31 -4.94
CA SER A 4 13.73 12.72 -3.69
C SER A 4 12.22 12.79 -3.61
N ILE A 5 11.60 13.83 -4.16
CA ILE A 5 10.14 13.94 -4.30
C ILE A 5 9.61 12.90 -5.28
N ILE A 6 10.33 12.68 -6.38
CA ILE A 6 10.01 11.61 -7.34
C ILE A 6 10.19 10.22 -6.71
N ASN A 7 11.26 9.97 -5.94
CA ASN A 7 11.40 8.71 -5.18
C ASN A 7 10.31 8.55 -4.11
N GLN A 8 9.88 9.63 -3.45
CA GLN A 8 8.76 9.60 -2.51
C GLN A 8 7.46 9.21 -3.23
N LEU A 9 7.20 9.71 -4.44
CA LEU A 9 6.05 9.30 -5.26
C LEU A 9 6.08 7.81 -5.65
N ASN A 10 7.27 7.22 -5.77
CA ASN A 10 7.48 5.81 -6.13
C ASN A 10 7.53 4.84 -4.95
N ASN A 11 7.85 5.33 -3.75
CA ASN A 11 7.91 4.53 -2.53
C ASN A 11 6.53 4.16 -1.98
N TYR A 12 5.44 4.71 -2.51
CA TYR A 12 4.10 4.18 -2.27
C TYR A 12 3.80 3.10 -3.29
N THR A 13 4.57 2.02 -3.17
CA THR A 13 4.27 0.76 -3.82
C THR A 13 2.81 0.44 -3.59
N SER A 14 2.13 -0.04 -4.61
CA SER A 14 0.77 -0.59 -4.58
C SER A 14 0.66 -1.84 -3.67
N ASN A 15 1.61 -2.02 -2.75
CA ASN A 15 1.77 -3.10 -1.80
C ASN A 15 1.96 -2.45 -0.43
N LEU A 16 1.09 -2.78 0.52
CA LEU A 16 1.23 -2.38 1.92
C LEU A 16 2.41 -3.10 2.56
N THR A 17 3.21 -2.37 3.32
CA THR A 17 4.28 -2.92 4.17
C THR A 17 3.70 -3.39 5.51
N ILE A 18 4.50 -4.14 6.27
CA ILE A 18 4.13 -4.52 7.65
C ILE A 18 3.95 -3.29 8.55
N GLU A 19 4.70 -2.22 8.29
CA GLU A 19 4.58 -0.92 8.99
C GLU A 19 3.23 -0.29 8.69
N ASP A 20 2.77 -0.32 7.43
CA ASP A 20 1.45 0.18 7.04
C ASP A 20 0.33 -0.64 7.71
N ILE A 21 0.46 -1.96 7.76
CA ILE A 21 -0.53 -2.83 8.45
C ILE A 21 -0.60 -2.50 9.95
N CYS A 22 0.55 -2.28 10.58
CA CYS A 22 0.62 -1.88 11.98
C CYS A 22 -0.03 -0.50 12.19
N LEU A 23 0.29 0.46 11.34
CA LEU A 23 -0.26 1.81 11.37
C LEU A 23 -1.78 1.81 11.22
N LEU A 24 -2.31 1.08 10.22
CA LEU A 24 -3.75 0.90 9.99
C LEU A 24 -4.49 0.38 11.23
N SER A 25 -3.83 -0.51 11.96
CA SER A 25 -4.40 -1.23 13.10
C SER A 25 -4.13 -0.56 14.44
N ASN A 26 -3.50 0.62 14.46
CA ASN A 26 -2.97 1.25 15.68
C ASN A 26 -2.11 0.28 16.51
N TYR A 27 -1.40 -0.62 15.84
CA TYR A 27 -0.49 -1.56 16.47
C TYR A 27 0.91 -0.95 16.52
N ASP A 28 1.52 -0.94 17.70
CA ASP A 28 2.87 -0.41 17.87
C ASP A 28 3.87 -1.29 17.11
N TYR A 29 4.37 -0.76 16.00
CA TYR A 29 5.33 -1.44 15.13
C TYR A 29 6.64 -1.79 15.87
N GLU A 30 7.13 -0.91 16.74
CA GLU A 30 8.35 -1.17 17.51
C GLU A 30 8.12 -2.29 18.52
N ALA A 31 6.96 -2.29 19.19
CA ALA A 31 6.57 -3.38 20.07
C ALA A 31 6.46 -4.71 19.31
N PHE A 32 5.84 -4.71 18.13
CA PHE A 32 5.78 -5.88 17.25
C PHE A 32 7.19 -6.39 16.89
N MET A 33 8.08 -5.49 16.48
CA MET A 33 9.44 -5.83 16.10
C MET A 33 10.25 -6.41 17.27
N GLN A 34 10.02 -5.96 18.50
CA GLN A 34 10.61 -6.57 19.69
C GLN A 34 10.11 -8.01 19.90
N GLN A 35 8.81 -8.26 19.76
CA GLN A 35 8.26 -9.61 19.86
C GLN A 35 8.80 -10.52 18.73
N TYR A 36 8.90 -10.00 17.51
CA TYR A 36 9.47 -10.72 16.38
C TYR A 36 10.93 -11.09 16.61
N LYS A 37 11.77 -10.15 17.09
CA LYS A 37 13.18 -10.41 17.45
C LYS A 37 13.29 -11.52 18.50
N LYS A 38 12.40 -11.52 19.50
CA LYS A 38 12.33 -12.58 20.52
C LYS A 38 11.96 -13.94 19.90
N LEU A 39 11.03 -14.00 18.96
CA LEU A 39 10.69 -15.23 18.24
C LEU A 39 11.88 -15.77 17.44
N VAL A 40 12.61 -14.89 16.73
CA VAL A 40 13.83 -15.24 16.00
C VAL A 40 14.88 -15.82 16.94
N TYR A 41 15.11 -15.19 18.10
CA TYR A 41 16.03 -15.69 19.11
C TYR A 41 15.65 -17.08 19.61
N ILE A 42 14.39 -17.30 20.00
CA ILE A 42 13.92 -18.61 20.49
C ILE A 42 14.06 -19.68 19.39
N THR A 43 13.80 -19.31 18.13
CA THR A 43 13.98 -20.19 16.97
C THR A 43 15.45 -20.55 16.75
N GLY A 44 16.36 -19.59 16.88
CA GLY A 44 17.80 -19.83 16.84
C GLY A 44 18.27 -20.78 17.94
N MET A 45 17.80 -20.57 19.18
CA MET A 45 18.12 -21.45 20.30
C MET A 45 17.58 -22.87 20.12
N ARG A 46 16.35 -23.01 19.59
CA ARG A 46 15.80 -24.32 19.21
C ARG A 46 16.71 -25.02 18.20
N GLN A 47 17.17 -24.32 17.18
CA GLN A 47 18.02 -24.89 16.14
C GLN A 47 19.41 -25.27 16.67
N TYR A 48 20.02 -24.40 17.48
CA TYR A 48 21.27 -24.69 18.16
C TYR A 48 21.17 -25.99 18.97
N TRP A 49 20.16 -26.09 19.84
CA TRP A 49 19.98 -27.28 20.67
C TRP A 49 19.61 -28.53 19.87
N LEU A 50 18.92 -28.39 18.75
CA LEU A 50 18.69 -29.51 17.83
C LEU A 50 20.00 -30.06 17.27
N ILE A 51 20.88 -29.19 16.80
CA ILE A 51 22.20 -29.57 16.27
C ILE A 51 23.04 -30.20 17.37
N THR A 52 23.13 -29.55 18.54
CA THR A 52 23.90 -30.03 19.69
C THR A 52 23.37 -31.38 20.19
N ALA A 53 22.05 -31.59 20.25
CA ALA A 53 21.46 -32.87 20.65
C ALA A 53 21.72 -33.99 19.63
N LYS A 54 21.79 -33.66 18.33
CA LYS A 54 22.15 -34.62 17.27
C LYS A 54 23.62 -35.04 17.35
N GLN A 55 24.52 -34.09 17.62
CA GLN A 55 25.96 -34.31 17.72
C GLN A 55 26.35 -34.98 19.05
N GLN A 56 25.81 -34.49 20.15
CA GLN A 56 26.10 -34.91 21.51
C GLN A 56 24.80 -35.40 22.16
N ARG A 57 24.48 -36.68 21.91
CA ARG A 57 23.20 -37.35 22.26
C ARG A 57 23.00 -37.58 23.77
N ASN A 58 23.35 -36.60 24.60
CA ASN A 58 23.14 -36.67 26.03
C ASN A 58 21.73 -36.17 26.42
N HIS A 59 21.27 -36.60 27.59
CA HIS A 59 19.92 -36.29 28.07
C HIS A 59 19.69 -34.79 28.26
N SER A 60 20.71 -34.04 28.70
CA SER A 60 20.63 -32.60 28.93
C SER A 60 20.33 -31.82 27.65
N ASN A 61 21.07 -32.09 26.58
CA ASN A 61 20.92 -31.43 25.28
C ASN A 61 19.54 -31.72 24.66
N ILE A 62 19.08 -32.98 24.75
CA ILE A 62 17.73 -33.36 24.30
C ILE A 62 16.66 -32.64 25.11
N LYS A 63 16.84 -32.50 26.44
CA LYS A 63 15.93 -31.74 27.31
C LYS A 63 15.88 -30.28 26.90
N GLN A 64 17.02 -29.63 26.65
CA GLN A 64 17.07 -28.24 26.19
C GLN A 64 16.39 -28.04 24.84
N PHE A 65 16.63 -28.92 23.87
CA PHE A 65 15.91 -28.90 22.59
C PHE A 65 14.40 -28.94 22.79
N LYS A 66 13.90 -29.88 23.62
CA LYS A 66 12.46 -30.00 23.90
C LYS A 66 11.90 -28.74 24.58
N THR A 67 12.65 -28.12 25.50
CA THR A 67 12.25 -26.87 26.15
C THR A 67 12.09 -25.75 25.13
N TYR A 68 13.11 -25.49 24.31
CA TYR A 68 13.04 -24.42 23.30
C TYR A 68 12.05 -24.72 22.18
N HIS A 69 11.82 -26.00 21.84
CA HIS A 69 10.78 -26.37 20.88
C HIS A 69 9.38 -26.02 21.39
N LYS A 70 9.05 -26.36 22.65
CA LYS A 70 7.76 -25.99 23.25
C LYS A 70 7.61 -24.47 23.41
N ALA A 71 8.66 -23.79 23.86
CA ALA A 71 8.68 -22.34 23.99
C ALA A 71 8.44 -21.65 22.64
N GLN A 72 9.08 -22.13 21.57
CA GLN A 72 8.90 -21.61 20.21
C GLN A 72 7.46 -21.80 19.72
N GLN A 73 6.88 -22.99 19.87
CA GLN A 73 5.50 -23.25 19.45
C GLN A 73 4.49 -22.37 20.19
N HIS A 74 4.62 -22.27 21.52
CA HIS A 74 3.75 -21.44 22.34
C HIS A 74 3.86 -19.97 21.95
N PHE A 75 5.09 -19.45 21.88
CA PHE A 75 5.33 -18.04 21.59
C PHE A 75 4.92 -17.67 20.17
N TYR A 76 5.18 -18.53 19.18
CA TYR A 76 4.71 -18.34 17.80
C TYR A 76 3.18 -18.25 17.77
N ARG A 77 2.47 -19.20 18.38
CA ARG A 77 1.00 -19.21 18.41
C ARG A 77 0.43 -17.95 19.08
N GLN A 78 1.00 -17.54 20.20
CA GLN A 78 0.57 -16.33 20.90
C GLN A 78 0.75 -15.09 20.00
N LEU A 79 1.93 -14.92 19.41
CA LEU A 79 2.23 -13.78 18.54
C LEU A 79 1.32 -13.76 17.30
N THR A 80 1.09 -14.91 16.66
CA THR A 80 0.24 -14.97 15.45
C THR A 80 -1.23 -14.71 15.77
N GLN A 81 -1.73 -15.18 16.92
CA GLN A 81 -3.09 -14.90 17.37
C GLN A 81 -3.29 -13.44 17.72
N GLU A 82 -2.37 -12.84 18.48
CA GLU A 82 -2.40 -11.42 18.82
C GLU A 82 -2.38 -10.55 17.57
N PHE A 83 -1.43 -10.82 16.66
CA PHE A 83 -1.30 -10.08 15.41
C PHE A 83 -2.57 -10.18 14.55
N HIS A 84 -3.16 -11.37 14.42
CA HIS A 84 -4.39 -11.56 13.66
C HIS A 84 -5.60 -10.86 14.28
N LEU A 85 -5.75 -10.89 15.61
CA LEU A 85 -6.85 -10.20 16.28
C LEU A 85 -6.80 -8.68 16.06
N ILE A 86 -5.60 -8.11 16.12
CA ILE A 86 -5.38 -6.68 15.97
C ILE A 86 -5.53 -6.26 14.51
N THR A 87 -4.82 -6.94 13.60
CA THR A 87 -4.66 -6.51 12.20
C THR A 87 -5.60 -7.16 11.20
N GLY A 88 -6.32 -8.21 11.59
CA GLY A 88 -7.07 -9.07 10.68
C GLY A 88 -6.21 -10.03 9.86
N ILE A 89 -4.88 -9.90 9.86
CA ILE A 89 -3.96 -10.70 9.05
C ILE A 89 -3.40 -11.87 9.85
N ASN A 90 -3.55 -13.09 9.34
CA ASN A 90 -2.97 -14.28 9.97
C ASN A 90 -1.57 -14.57 9.40
N PRO A 91 -0.48 -14.31 10.12
CA PRO A 91 0.88 -14.48 9.59
C PRO A 91 1.29 -15.95 9.42
N SER A 92 0.44 -16.90 9.82
CA SER A 92 0.61 -18.33 9.53
C SER A 92 0.01 -18.74 8.18
N GLN A 93 -0.71 -17.86 7.50
CA GLN A 93 -1.28 -18.10 6.17
C GLN A 93 -0.44 -17.42 5.09
N SER A 94 -0.41 -18.03 3.91
CA SER A 94 0.14 -17.39 2.72
C SER A 94 -0.99 -16.62 2.05
N TYR A 95 -0.85 -15.30 1.96
CA TYR A 95 -1.77 -14.46 1.21
C TYR A 95 -1.14 -14.10 -0.14
N SER A 96 -1.93 -14.17 -1.21
CA SER A 96 -1.69 -13.33 -2.37
C SER A 96 -1.89 -11.85 -1.99
N ILE A 97 -1.34 -10.94 -2.81
CA ILE A 97 -1.55 -9.50 -2.63
C ILE A 97 -3.06 -9.18 -2.61
N THR A 98 -3.84 -9.90 -3.42
CA THR A 98 -5.29 -9.70 -3.50
C THR A 98 -5.97 -10.03 -2.17
N GLU A 99 -5.73 -11.24 -1.65
CA GLU A 99 -6.35 -11.69 -0.40
C GLU A 99 -5.93 -10.85 0.80
N LEU A 100 -4.67 -10.38 0.83
CA LEU A 100 -4.19 -9.49 1.88
C LEU A 100 -4.97 -8.16 1.90
N TYR A 101 -5.16 -7.55 0.74
CA TYR A 101 -5.91 -6.30 0.62
C TYR A 101 -7.39 -6.48 0.96
N ASP A 102 -8.00 -7.59 0.51
CA ASP A 102 -9.41 -7.84 0.79
C ASP A 102 -9.64 -8.01 2.30
N ALA A 103 -8.76 -8.73 3.00
CA ALA A 103 -8.79 -8.85 4.45
C ALA A 103 -8.62 -7.50 5.18
N LEU A 104 -7.75 -6.62 4.67
CA LEU A 104 -7.56 -5.29 5.24
C LEU A 104 -8.75 -4.36 4.99
N VAL A 105 -9.35 -4.41 3.79
CA VAL A 105 -10.55 -3.64 3.48
C VAL A 105 -11.72 -4.09 4.35
N GLU A 106 -11.88 -5.39 4.56
CA GLU A 106 -12.89 -5.95 5.47
C GLU A 106 -12.70 -5.45 6.91
N LYS A 107 -11.44 -5.33 7.36
CA LYS A 107 -11.11 -4.89 8.74
C LYS A 107 -11.20 -3.37 8.93
N HIS A 108 -10.76 -2.59 7.95
CA HIS A 108 -10.47 -1.16 8.12
C HIS A 108 -11.33 -0.23 7.26
N SER A 109 -12.06 -0.72 6.26
CA SER A 109 -12.66 0.09 5.18
C SER A 109 -11.62 0.70 4.22
N ARG A 110 -12.07 0.98 2.98
CA ARG A 110 -11.22 1.61 1.96
C ARG A 110 -10.81 3.03 2.37
N PHE A 111 -11.74 3.78 2.96
CA PHE A 111 -11.51 5.16 3.34
C PHE A 111 -10.43 5.29 4.41
N HIS A 112 -10.50 4.48 5.48
CA HIS A 112 -9.48 4.47 6.53
C HIS A 112 -8.09 4.13 5.98
N ILE A 113 -8.02 3.21 5.01
CA ILE A 113 -6.76 2.86 4.37
C ILE A 113 -6.23 4.04 3.55
N ALA A 114 -7.10 4.68 2.76
CA ALA A 114 -6.76 5.87 1.97
C ALA A 114 -6.21 7.01 2.84
N THR A 115 -6.87 7.30 3.96
CA THR A 115 -6.47 8.36 4.89
C THR A 115 -5.19 8.03 5.65
N THR A 116 -5.08 6.80 6.17
CA THR A 116 -3.98 6.41 7.04
C THR A 116 -2.67 6.19 6.28
N VAL A 117 -2.73 5.57 5.10
CA VAL A 117 -1.51 5.14 4.36
C VAL A 117 -1.11 6.17 3.30
N TYR A 118 -2.09 6.77 2.62
CA TYR A 118 -1.82 7.51 1.38
C TYR A 118 -1.97 9.03 1.52
N ALA A 119 -2.81 9.54 2.44
CA ALA A 119 -3.16 10.97 2.47
C ALA A 119 -1.96 11.89 2.66
N ASP A 120 -1.15 11.70 3.71
CA ASP A 120 -0.03 12.60 4.03
C ASP A 120 0.92 12.79 2.85
N ASN A 121 1.24 11.70 2.18
CA ASN A 121 2.21 11.69 1.10
C ASN A 121 1.61 12.24 -0.20
N LEU A 122 0.35 11.92 -0.46
CA LEU A 122 -0.39 12.49 -1.59
C LEU A 122 -0.55 14.00 -1.42
N LEU A 123 -0.94 14.47 -0.24
CA LEU A 123 -1.10 15.89 0.08
C LEU A 123 0.22 16.64 -0.01
N THR A 124 1.31 16.07 0.51
CA THR A 124 2.65 16.65 0.42
C THR A 124 3.10 16.81 -1.04
N ALA A 125 2.88 15.78 -1.86
CA ALA A 125 3.22 15.83 -3.28
C ALA A 125 2.41 16.90 -4.03
N ILE A 126 1.12 17.03 -3.72
CA ILE A 126 0.26 18.06 -4.31
C ILE A 126 0.69 19.46 -3.87
N GLN A 127 1.06 19.66 -2.60
CA GLN A 127 1.57 20.94 -2.11
C GLN A 127 2.83 21.36 -2.87
N TYR A 128 3.76 20.42 -3.09
CA TYR A 128 4.95 20.69 -3.90
C TYR A 128 4.58 21.09 -5.35
N ALA A 129 3.68 20.33 -5.98
CA ALA A 129 3.22 20.64 -7.32
C ALA A 129 2.60 22.04 -7.40
N ARG A 130 1.79 22.44 -6.40
CA ARG A 130 1.18 23.77 -6.30
C ARG A 130 2.19 24.90 -6.19
N CYS A 131 3.34 24.68 -5.55
CA CYS A 131 4.41 25.67 -5.47
C CYS A 131 5.14 25.90 -6.81
N ASN A 132 4.98 25.00 -7.78
CA ASN A 132 5.54 25.15 -9.13
C ASN A 132 4.42 25.34 -10.15
N THR A 133 4.12 26.60 -10.50
CA THR A 133 2.98 26.95 -11.37
C THR A 133 2.96 26.19 -12.70
N GLN A 134 4.12 25.95 -13.31
CA GLN A 134 4.20 25.20 -14.58
C GLN A 134 3.85 23.73 -14.37
N LEU A 135 4.39 23.10 -13.33
CA LEU A 135 4.05 21.72 -12.97
C LEU A 135 2.57 21.58 -12.62
N TRP A 136 2.03 22.55 -11.88
CA TRP A 136 0.62 22.56 -11.50
C TRP A 136 -0.33 22.66 -12.69
N GLN A 137 -0.01 23.50 -13.68
CA GLN A 137 -0.79 23.60 -14.91
C GLN A 137 -0.70 22.30 -15.72
N ARG A 138 0.48 21.72 -15.86
CA ARG A 138 0.68 20.44 -16.55
C ARG A 138 -0.08 19.31 -15.88
N PHE A 139 -0.02 19.21 -14.55
CA PHE A 139 -0.80 18.21 -13.81
C PHE A 139 -2.31 18.29 -14.12
N LYS A 140 -2.88 19.50 -14.18
CA LYS A 140 -4.28 19.69 -14.57
C LYS A 140 -4.55 19.25 -16.01
N GLN A 141 -3.60 19.47 -16.92
CA GLN A 141 -3.70 19.03 -18.31
C GLN A 141 -3.65 17.49 -18.41
N GLU A 142 -2.77 16.82 -17.67
CA GLU A 142 -2.70 15.35 -17.64
C GLU A 142 -3.99 14.73 -17.07
N LEU A 143 -4.59 15.35 -16.04
CA LEU A 143 -5.90 14.91 -15.52
C LEU A 143 -7.01 15.05 -16.58
N ALA A 144 -7.06 16.20 -17.27
CA ALA A 144 -8.05 16.42 -18.31
C ALA A 144 -7.86 15.46 -19.51
N ALA A 145 -6.61 15.11 -19.83
CA ALA A 145 -6.26 14.18 -20.89
C ALA A 145 -6.71 12.72 -20.62
N VAL A 146 -7.10 12.41 -19.38
CA VAL A 146 -7.63 11.10 -18.98
C VAL A 146 -9.11 11.17 -18.55
N GLY A 147 -9.81 12.28 -18.84
CA GLY A 147 -11.22 12.45 -18.51
C GLY A 147 -11.52 12.81 -17.05
N ILE A 148 -10.50 13.17 -16.26
CA ILE A 148 -10.68 13.52 -14.84
C ILE A 148 -10.73 15.03 -14.66
N ALA A 149 -11.84 15.53 -14.12
CA ALA A 149 -11.97 16.94 -13.81
C ALA A 149 -11.19 17.29 -12.53
N PHE A 150 -10.41 18.36 -12.59
CA PHE A 150 -9.58 18.81 -11.46
C PHE A 150 -10.40 19.11 -10.18
N LYS A 151 -11.67 19.54 -10.32
CA LYS A 151 -12.56 19.79 -9.18
C LYS A 151 -12.79 18.54 -8.33
N ASP A 152 -12.90 17.36 -8.96
CA ASP A 152 -13.17 16.11 -8.27
C ASP A 152 -11.92 15.63 -7.53
N VAL A 153 -10.74 15.80 -8.14
CA VAL A 153 -9.45 15.59 -7.45
C VAL A 153 -9.30 16.55 -6.27
N SER A 154 -9.67 17.83 -6.42
CA SER A 154 -9.60 18.80 -5.34
C SER A 154 -10.51 18.43 -4.16
N GLN A 155 -11.72 17.93 -4.44
CA GLN A 155 -12.63 17.45 -3.39
C GLN A 155 -12.08 16.21 -2.72
N LEU A 156 -11.58 15.22 -3.48
CA LEU A 156 -10.95 14.02 -2.93
C LEU A 156 -9.80 14.36 -1.99
N LEU A 157 -8.90 15.26 -2.38
CA LEU A 157 -7.78 15.69 -1.54
C LEU A 157 -8.24 16.42 -0.28
N THR A 158 -9.30 17.22 -0.38
CA THR A 158 -9.91 17.92 0.76
C THR A 158 -10.53 16.92 1.74
N ALA A 159 -11.24 15.93 1.21
CA ALA A 159 -11.86 14.85 1.96
C ALA A 159 -10.80 14.01 2.71
N LEU A 160 -9.68 13.67 2.06
CA LEU A 160 -8.56 13.01 2.70
C LEU A 160 -7.95 13.85 3.83
N HIS A 161 -7.84 15.17 3.65
CA HIS A 161 -7.26 16.07 4.65
C HIS A 161 -8.15 16.22 5.89
N TYR A 162 -9.47 16.30 5.70
CA TYR A 162 -10.44 16.48 6.79
C TYR A 162 -11.08 15.18 7.29
N ALA A 163 -10.63 14.03 6.79
CA ALA A 163 -11.21 12.73 7.08
C ALA A 163 -12.73 12.66 6.82
N ASP A 164 -13.18 13.21 5.68
CA ASP A 164 -14.57 13.13 5.22
C ASP A 164 -14.79 11.95 4.25
N GLU A 165 -15.42 10.88 4.74
CA GLU A 165 -15.69 9.68 3.94
C GLU A 165 -16.72 9.92 2.82
N THR A 166 -17.70 10.79 3.06
CA THR A 166 -18.79 11.03 2.12
C THR A 166 -18.27 11.78 0.90
N ASP A 167 -17.54 12.87 1.14
CA ASP A 167 -16.92 13.65 0.06
C ASP A 167 -15.86 12.85 -0.69
N TYR A 168 -15.14 11.95 0.00
CA TYR A 168 -14.18 11.05 -0.64
C TYR A 168 -14.89 10.09 -1.61
N GLN A 169 -16.00 9.49 -1.18
CA GLN A 169 -16.76 8.56 -2.02
C GLN A 169 -17.39 9.29 -3.22
N GLU A 170 -18.02 10.45 -3.00
CA GLU A 170 -18.61 11.24 -4.10
C GLU A 170 -17.57 11.65 -5.15
N ALA A 171 -16.40 12.11 -4.70
CA ALA A 171 -15.32 12.49 -5.60
C ALA A 171 -14.80 11.29 -6.38
N THR A 172 -14.66 10.13 -5.73
CA THR A 172 -14.24 8.87 -6.36
C THR A 172 -15.24 8.43 -7.43
N ASP A 173 -16.54 8.49 -7.14
CA ASP A 173 -17.60 8.12 -8.10
C ASP A 173 -17.62 9.04 -9.33
N ARG A 174 -17.44 10.36 -9.11
CA ARG A 174 -17.35 11.32 -10.22
C ARG A 174 -16.08 11.13 -11.05
N MET A 175 -14.95 10.82 -10.41
CA MET A 175 -13.71 10.45 -11.12
C MET A 175 -13.90 9.18 -11.95
N ALA A 176 -14.47 8.12 -11.37
CA ALA A 176 -14.74 6.86 -12.06
C ALA A 176 -15.64 7.07 -13.28
N LYS A 177 -16.70 7.88 -13.12
CA LYS A 177 -17.61 8.24 -14.22
C LYS A 177 -16.88 9.03 -15.31
N GLY A 178 -16.13 10.07 -14.96
CA GLY A 178 -15.39 10.88 -15.93
C GLY A 178 -14.38 10.06 -16.74
N PHE A 179 -13.66 9.16 -16.07
CA PHE A 179 -12.73 8.24 -16.71
C PHE A 179 -13.44 7.28 -17.67
N ARG A 180 -14.57 6.68 -17.24
CA ARG A 180 -15.38 5.78 -18.06
C ARG A 180 -15.93 6.49 -19.31
N ASP A 181 -16.51 7.68 -19.13
CA ASP A 181 -17.12 8.46 -20.20
C ASP A 181 -16.07 8.85 -21.26
N PHE A 182 -14.86 9.22 -20.82
CA PHE A 182 -13.74 9.51 -21.72
C PHE A 182 -13.33 8.32 -22.58
N TYR A 183 -13.33 7.13 -21.98
CA TYR A 183 -12.87 5.91 -22.61
C TYR A 183 -13.86 5.24 -23.56
N GLN A 184 -15.14 5.63 -23.49
CA GLN A 184 -16.22 5.03 -24.29
C GLN A 184 -16.32 3.49 -24.15
N TYR A 185 -15.82 2.93 -23.03
CA TYR A 185 -15.90 1.50 -22.75
C TYR A 185 -17.32 1.09 -22.31
N GLN A 186 -17.63 -0.20 -22.44
CA GLN A 186 -18.92 -0.78 -22.05
C GLN A 186 -19.31 -0.38 -20.62
N VAL A 187 -20.61 -0.12 -20.43
CA VAL A 187 -21.21 0.54 -19.25
C VAL A 187 -20.96 -0.19 -17.92
N ASP A 188 -20.50 -1.44 -17.95
CA ASP A 188 -20.43 -2.33 -16.79
C ASP A 188 -19.01 -2.56 -16.22
N ARG A 189 -17.99 -1.85 -16.73
CA ARG A 189 -16.63 -1.96 -16.16
C ARG A 189 -16.48 -1.08 -14.91
N ASP A 190 -15.93 -1.68 -13.85
CA ASP A 190 -15.54 -0.96 -12.64
C ASP A 190 -14.29 -0.09 -12.88
N PHE A 191 -14.04 0.83 -11.95
CA PHE A 191 -12.97 1.82 -12.11
C PHE A 191 -11.58 1.19 -12.11
N GLU A 192 -11.34 0.18 -11.26
CA GLU A 192 -10.06 -0.54 -11.20
C GLU A 192 -9.75 -1.21 -12.54
N THR A 193 -10.72 -1.93 -13.11
CA THR A 193 -10.58 -2.63 -14.39
C THR A 193 -10.25 -1.65 -15.51
N LEU A 194 -10.95 -0.52 -15.57
CA LEU A 194 -10.71 0.50 -16.59
C LEU A 194 -9.29 1.08 -16.50
N VAL A 195 -8.80 1.37 -15.30
CA VAL A 195 -7.43 1.89 -15.10
C VAL A 195 -6.39 0.83 -15.46
N MET A 196 -6.61 -0.44 -15.10
CA MET A 196 -5.73 -1.55 -15.44
C MET A 196 -5.64 -1.82 -16.96
N GLU A 197 -6.77 -1.76 -17.66
CA GLU A 197 -6.83 -1.86 -19.12
C GLU A 197 -6.10 -0.67 -19.77
N ALA A 198 -6.37 0.56 -19.31
CA ALA A 198 -5.70 1.78 -19.77
C ALA A 198 -4.16 1.71 -19.67
N MET A 199 -3.66 1.08 -18.61
CA MET A 199 -2.24 0.82 -18.42
C MET A 199 -1.70 -0.25 -19.36
N SER A 200 -2.42 -1.36 -19.49
CA SER A 200 -1.97 -2.55 -20.23
C SER A 200 -1.93 -2.32 -21.73
N PHE A 201 -2.86 -1.54 -22.28
CA PHE A 201 -2.83 -1.10 -23.67
C PHE A 201 -1.90 0.10 -23.89
N GLY A 202 -1.25 0.58 -22.83
CA GLY A 202 -0.39 1.75 -22.84
C GLY A 202 -1.12 2.96 -23.42
N GLN A 203 -2.39 3.19 -23.13
CA GLN A 203 -3.17 4.20 -23.85
C GLN A 203 -3.01 5.62 -23.29
N ILE A 204 -2.75 5.77 -21.99
CA ILE A 204 -2.68 7.11 -21.38
C ILE A 204 -1.52 7.32 -20.42
N PHE A 205 -1.07 6.30 -19.68
CA PHE A 205 0.04 6.43 -18.72
C PHE A 205 1.41 6.06 -19.33
N GLN A 206 1.72 6.57 -20.52
CA GLN A 206 2.91 6.17 -21.30
C GLN A 206 4.20 6.89 -20.89
N HIS A 207 4.12 8.14 -20.43
CA HIS A 207 5.27 9.03 -20.23
C HIS A 207 5.47 9.40 -18.77
N CYS A 208 5.44 8.42 -17.88
CA CYS A 208 5.71 8.66 -16.46
C CYS A 208 7.22 8.80 -16.21
N THR A 209 7.60 9.39 -15.07
CA THR A 209 9.01 9.43 -14.67
C THR A 209 9.61 8.01 -14.61
N PRO A 210 10.91 7.81 -14.90
CA PRO A 210 11.52 6.46 -15.02
C PRO A 210 11.40 5.56 -13.80
N CYS A 211 11.10 6.15 -12.65
CA CYS A 211 11.02 5.47 -11.37
C CYS A 211 9.56 5.21 -10.95
N PHE A 212 8.58 5.77 -11.68
CA PHE A 212 7.17 5.41 -11.52
C PHE A 212 6.90 4.03 -12.11
N LYS A 213 6.49 3.12 -11.23
CA LYS A 213 6.11 1.77 -11.62
C LYS A 213 4.72 1.80 -12.23
N ILE A 214 4.67 1.98 -13.55
CA ILE A 214 3.43 1.98 -14.34
C ILE A 214 2.74 0.63 -14.15
N TYR A 215 3.43 -0.47 -14.44
CA TYR A 215 2.87 -1.82 -14.40
C TYR A 215 2.65 -2.31 -12.97
N ASN A 216 1.38 -2.40 -12.59
CA ASN A 216 0.93 -3.00 -11.35
C ASN A 216 0.02 -4.19 -11.69
N LEU A 217 0.08 -5.24 -10.88
CA LEU A 217 -0.76 -6.42 -11.05
C LEU A 217 -2.18 -6.20 -10.46
N ARG A 218 -2.34 -5.18 -9.61
CA ARG A 218 -3.60 -4.77 -8.98
C ARG A 218 -3.55 -3.27 -8.67
N ILE A 219 -4.69 -2.59 -8.68
CA ILE A 219 -4.82 -1.19 -8.25
C ILE A 219 -5.99 -1.08 -7.28
N THR A 220 -5.70 -1.26 -5.99
CA THR A 220 -6.73 -1.20 -4.96
C THR A 220 -7.39 0.18 -4.86
N PHE A 221 -6.66 1.26 -5.14
CA PHE A 221 -7.13 2.66 -5.08
C PHE A 221 -6.95 3.35 -6.44
N PRO A 222 -7.85 3.08 -7.43
CA PRO A 222 -7.71 3.60 -8.79
C PRO A 222 -7.67 5.13 -8.84
N GLU A 223 -8.45 5.81 -8.02
CA GLU A 223 -8.47 7.27 -7.91
C GLU A 223 -7.11 7.83 -7.47
N ILE A 224 -6.48 7.22 -6.47
CA ILE A 224 -5.14 7.62 -6.00
C ILE A 224 -4.08 7.29 -7.06
N TYR A 225 -4.19 6.13 -7.72
CA TYR A 225 -3.28 5.74 -8.79
C TYR A 225 -3.31 6.74 -9.95
N VAL A 226 -4.51 7.13 -10.43
CA VAL A 226 -4.66 8.08 -11.53
C VAL A 226 -4.03 9.42 -11.18
N ILE A 227 -4.27 9.94 -9.97
CA ILE A 227 -3.65 11.19 -9.49
C ILE A 227 -2.12 11.08 -9.54
N LYS A 228 -1.56 9.99 -9.01
CA LYS A 228 -0.10 9.74 -9.02
C LYS A 228 0.46 9.65 -10.44
N ALA A 229 -0.21 8.92 -11.33
CA ALA A 229 0.23 8.71 -12.69
C ALA A 229 0.25 10.03 -13.46
N CYS A 230 -0.84 10.81 -13.40
CA CYS A 230 -0.91 12.14 -14.02
C CYS A 230 0.15 13.09 -13.45
N LEU A 231 0.40 13.07 -12.14
CA LEU A 231 1.46 13.87 -11.54
C LEU A 231 2.85 13.44 -12.05
N SER A 232 3.09 12.12 -12.17
CA SER A 232 4.34 11.59 -12.71
C SER A 232 4.56 11.99 -14.17
N GLN A 233 3.51 11.96 -14.99
CA GLN A 233 3.59 12.41 -16.40
C GLN A 233 3.88 13.91 -16.50
N ALA A 234 3.23 14.72 -15.67
CA ALA A 234 3.46 16.16 -15.63
C ALA A 234 4.92 16.49 -15.27
N ILE A 235 5.53 15.72 -14.37
CA ILE A 235 6.96 15.86 -14.00
C ILE A 235 7.88 15.41 -15.13
N ALA A 236 7.61 14.27 -15.76
CA ALA A 236 8.46 13.73 -16.82
C ALA A 236 8.56 14.74 -17.99
N ARG A 237 7.42 15.21 -18.47
CA ARG A 237 7.35 16.18 -19.58
C ARG A 237 7.90 17.55 -19.23
N GLN A 238 8.08 17.89 -17.95
CA GLN A 238 8.73 19.14 -17.53
C GLN A 238 10.23 19.16 -17.84
N ASN A 239 10.85 17.99 -17.94
CA ASN A 239 12.27 17.83 -18.22
C ASN A 239 12.58 17.51 -19.69
N ASP A 240 11.54 17.36 -20.51
CA ASP A 240 11.60 17.28 -21.98
C ASP A 240 11.47 18.68 -22.59
#